data_AF-A0A1Q8V8C3-F1
#
_entry.id   AF-A0A1Q8V8C3-F1
#
_cell.length_a   1.000
_cell.length_b   1.000
_cell.length_c   1.000
_cell.angle_alpha   90.00
_cell.angle_beta   90.00
_cell.angle_gamma   90.00
#
_symmetry.space_group_name_H-M   'P 1'
#
loop_
_entity.id
_entity.type
_entity.pdbx_description
1 polymer ?
#
loop_
_entity_poly.entity_id
_entity_poly.type
_entity_poly.pdbx_seq_one_letter_code
_entity_poly.pdbx_strand_id
1 'polypeptide(L)'
;MSYDILIFEPGAVTDEGFPQWWDRVSRWEEPHRYDSLERATPAIRSFYRDLISAFPPFNGPDALTDDEAEARLAQGFPVTEYTVGGDFVYVGVSWSAADALVTTVGELAWTHRLAVAYVSDEGAIVRPPEQPVQSASSVRVDYVVQHSMR
;
A
#
# COMPACT_ATOMS: atom_id res chain seq x y z
N MET A 1 -8.90 -17.16 11.54
CA MET A 1 -7.59 -16.48 11.45
C MET A 1 -7.57 -15.71 10.15
N SER A 2 -7.02 -14.50 10.16
CA SER A 2 -6.80 -13.65 8.99
C SER A 2 -5.42 -13.91 8.38
N TYR A 3 -5.26 -13.49 7.13
CA TYR A 3 -3.96 -13.21 6.51
C TYR A 3 -3.82 -11.69 6.42
N ASP A 4 -2.71 -11.18 6.93
CA ASP A 4 -2.53 -9.79 7.27
C ASP A 4 -1.28 -9.21 6.58
N ILE A 5 -1.45 -8.04 5.97
CA ILE A 5 -0.37 -7.29 5.31
C ILE A 5 -0.37 -5.86 5.81
N LEU A 6 0.83 -5.32 6.06
CA LEU A 6 1.03 -3.90 6.33
C LEU A 6 1.69 -3.24 5.12
N ILE A 7 1.11 -2.14 4.67
CA ILE A 7 1.62 -1.30 3.58
C ILE A 7 1.96 0.05 4.17
N PHE A 8 3.17 0.56 3.96
CA PHE A 8 3.65 1.77 4.62
C PHE A 8 4.58 2.61 3.77
N GLU A 9 4.71 3.89 4.12
CA GLU A 9 5.68 4.80 3.51
C GLU A 9 7.11 4.26 3.68
N PRO A 10 7.92 4.13 2.62
CA PRO A 10 9.23 3.50 2.70
C PRO A 10 10.20 4.23 3.63
N GLY A 11 9.97 5.52 3.93
CA GLY A 11 10.77 6.30 4.87
C GLY A 11 10.35 6.18 6.34
N ALA A 12 9.23 5.52 6.66
CA ALA A 12 8.68 5.51 8.03
C ALA A 12 9.56 4.75 9.03
N VAL A 13 10.18 3.65 8.58
CA VAL A 13 11.05 2.80 9.41
C VAL A 13 12.07 2.06 8.55
N THR A 14 13.24 1.74 9.11
CA THR A 14 14.22 0.80 8.53
C THR A 14 13.83 -0.66 8.83
N ASP A 15 14.42 -1.62 8.13
CA ASP A 15 14.13 -3.04 8.37
C ASP A 15 14.55 -3.47 9.79
N GLU A 16 15.72 -3.00 10.26
CA GLU A 16 16.19 -3.25 11.63
C GLU A 16 15.27 -2.64 12.70
N GLY A 17 14.69 -1.46 12.41
CA GLY A 17 13.79 -0.77 13.34
C GLY A 17 12.34 -1.28 13.29
N PHE A 18 11.98 -2.08 12.29
CA PHE A 18 10.61 -2.50 12.04
C PHE A 18 9.97 -3.23 13.23
N PRO A 19 10.61 -4.21 13.90
CA PRO A 19 9.96 -4.93 15.00
C PRO A 19 9.50 -4.03 16.15
N GLN A 20 10.33 -3.06 16.55
CA GLN A 20 9.99 -2.11 17.61
C GLN A 20 8.94 -1.09 17.15
N TRP A 21 9.04 -0.62 15.91
CA TRP A 21 8.06 0.28 15.35
C TRP A 21 6.69 -0.39 15.26
N TRP A 22 6.64 -1.63 14.76
CA TRP A 22 5.42 -2.44 14.64
C TRP A 22 4.75 -2.67 15.98
N ASP A 23 5.49 -3.13 16.99
CA ASP A 23 4.98 -3.34 18.36
C ASP A 23 4.28 -2.11 18.94
N ARG A 24 4.74 -0.91 18.57
CA ARG A 24 4.11 0.35 18.99
C ARG A 24 2.89 0.70 18.12
N VAL A 25 3.05 0.72 16.80
CA VAL A 25 1.98 1.23 15.91
C VAL A 25 0.78 0.29 15.89
N SER A 26 0.98 -1.03 16.01
CA SER A 26 -0.10 -2.03 16.00
C SER A 26 -0.98 -2.02 17.25
N ARG A 27 -0.74 -1.12 18.20
CA ARG A 27 -1.60 -0.90 19.37
C ARG A 27 -2.77 0.04 19.08
N TRP A 28 -2.68 0.80 17.99
CA TRP A 28 -3.73 1.72 17.55
C TRP A 28 -4.16 2.72 18.65
N GLU A 29 -3.21 3.22 19.45
CA GLU A 29 -3.48 4.03 20.64
C GLU A 29 -3.56 5.54 20.35
N GLU A 30 -3.26 5.98 19.12
CA GLU A 30 -3.31 7.40 18.81
C GLU A 30 -4.76 7.91 18.79
N PRO A 31 -5.01 9.18 19.20
CA PRO A 31 -6.36 9.73 19.31
C PRO A 31 -6.91 10.15 17.93
N HIS A 32 -7.07 9.19 17.02
CA HIS A 32 -7.71 9.38 15.72
C HIS A 32 -8.47 8.12 15.31
N ARG A 33 -9.27 8.25 14.25
CA ARG A 33 -9.99 7.11 13.68
C ARG A 33 -9.10 6.38 12.69
N TYR A 34 -8.89 5.10 12.92
CA TYR A 34 -8.14 4.22 12.02
C TYR A 34 -8.98 3.66 10.86
N ASP A 35 -10.23 4.10 10.74
CA ASP A 35 -11.11 3.76 9.62
C ASP A 35 -11.19 4.90 8.59
N SER A 36 -10.31 5.91 8.68
CA SER A 36 -10.39 7.15 7.88
C SER A 36 -9.08 7.48 7.16
N LEU A 37 -9.22 8.03 5.95
CA LEU A 37 -8.11 8.53 5.14
C LEU A 37 -7.66 9.95 5.51
N GLU A 38 -8.24 10.60 6.52
CA GLU A 38 -8.02 12.03 6.82
C GLU A 38 -6.53 12.39 7.01
N ARG A 39 -5.80 11.54 7.73
CA ARG A 39 -4.38 11.76 8.08
C ARG A 39 -3.39 11.08 7.14
N ALA A 40 -3.89 10.18 6.28
CA ALA A 40 -3.06 9.38 5.39
C ALA A 40 -2.23 10.27 4.45
N THR A 41 -1.03 9.82 4.07
CA THR A 41 -0.27 10.50 3.01
C THR A 41 -0.98 10.40 1.64
N PRO A 42 -0.61 11.24 0.65
CA PRO A 42 -1.16 11.11 -0.70
C PRO A 42 -0.97 9.72 -1.33
N ALA A 43 0.21 9.10 -1.17
CA ALA A 43 0.49 7.77 -1.71
C ALA A 43 -0.38 6.69 -1.05
N ILE A 44 -0.53 6.76 0.28
CA ILE A 44 -1.42 5.86 1.02
C ILE A 44 -2.88 6.02 0.58
N ARG A 45 -3.36 7.26 0.41
CA ARG A 45 -4.72 7.51 -0.09
C ARG A 45 -4.95 6.92 -1.47
N SER A 46 -4.02 7.14 -2.41
CA SER A 46 -4.11 6.59 -3.77
C SER A 46 -4.08 5.07 -3.76
N PHE A 47 -3.15 4.46 -3.02
CA PHE A 47 -3.07 3.01 -2.86
C PHE A 47 -4.36 2.41 -2.32
N TYR A 48 -4.91 2.97 -1.22
CA TYR A 48 -6.15 2.48 -0.62
C TYR A 48 -7.31 2.53 -1.62
N ARG A 49 -7.47 3.64 -2.36
CA ARG A 49 -8.57 3.80 -3.33
C ARG A 49 -8.50 2.79 -4.47
N ASP A 50 -7.30 2.42 -4.90
CA ASP A 50 -7.12 1.38 -5.91
C ASP A 50 -7.40 -0.01 -5.31
N LEU A 51 -6.90 -0.28 -4.11
CA LEU A 51 -7.04 -1.59 -3.46
C LEU A 51 -8.51 -1.94 -3.16
N ILE A 52 -9.31 -0.98 -2.65
CA ILE A 52 -10.71 -1.24 -2.32
C ILE A 52 -11.59 -1.58 -3.53
N SER A 53 -11.11 -1.30 -4.75
CA SER A 53 -11.81 -1.69 -5.98
C SER A 53 -11.79 -3.22 -6.18
N ALA A 54 -10.74 -3.91 -5.72
CA ALA A 54 -10.62 -5.36 -5.76
C ALA A 54 -11.00 -6.03 -4.42
N PHE A 55 -10.71 -5.34 -3.31
CA PHE A 55 -10.88 -5.81 -1.94
C PHE A 55 -11.78 -4.85 -1.15
N PRO A 56 -13.11 -4.87 -1.35
CA PRO A 56 -14.01 -3.92 -0.70
C PRO A 56 -13.91 -3.99 0.83
N PRO A 57 -13.97 -2.82 1.50
CA PRO A 57 -13.84 -2.73 2.94
C PRO A 57 -15.09 -3.24 3.65
N PHE A 58 -14.88 -3.93 4.76
CA PHE A 58 -15.92 -4.34 5.71
C PHE A 58 -16.21 -3.25 6.76
N ASN A 59 -15.28 -2.31 6.94
CA ASN A 59 -15.34 -1.27 7.96
C ASN A 59 -15.00 0.12 7.40
N GLY A 60 -15.39 1.16 8.13
CA GLY A 60 -15.13 2.55 7.76
C GLY A 60 -16.14 3.16 6.80
N PRO A 61 -15.86 4.38 6.28
CA PRO A 61 -16.82 5.18 5.51
C PRO A 61 -17.08 4.64 4.10
N ASP A 62 -16.17 3.84 3.55
CA ASP A 62 -16.33 3.19 2.24
C ASP A 62 -16.88 1.74 2.37
N ALA A 63 -17.26 1.31 3.59
CA ALA A 63 -17.68 -0.06 3.87
C ALA A 63 -18.88 -0.51 3.03
N LEU A 64 -18.87 -1.79 2.66
CA LEU A 64 -20.07 -2.48 2.19
C LEU A 64 -21.16 -2.40 3.26
N THR A 65 -22.42 -2.34 2.81
CA THR A 65 -23.55 -2.64 3.68
C THR A 65 -23.53 -4.12 4.10
N ASP A 66 -24.20 -4.46 5.20
CA ASP A 66 -24.28 -5.84 5.70
C ASP A 66 -24.79 -6.81 4.63
N ASP A 67 -25.83 -6.41 3.88
CA ASP A 67 -26.41 -7.21 2.79
C ASP A 67 -25.42 -7.44 1.64
N GLU A 68 -24.64 -6.40 1.26
CA GLU A 68 -23.61 -6.51 0.23
C GLU A 68 -22.45 -7.41 0.67
N ALA A 69 -22.04 -7.30 1.94
CA ALA A 69 -21.00 -8.13 2.52
C ALA A 69 -21.44 -9.61 2.57
N GLU A 70 -22.66 -9.90 3.02
CA GLU A 70 -23.22 -11.26 3.05
C GLU A 70 -23.32 -11.85 1.64
N ALA A 71 -23.87 -11.09 0.68
CA ALA A 71 -23.99 -11.54 -0.71
C ALA A 71 -22.64 -11.83 -1.36
N ARG A 72 -21.61 -11.07 -1.01
CA ARG A 72 -20.24 -11.26 -1.51
C ARG A 72 -19.59 -12.51 -0.92
N LEU A 73 -19.73 -12.71 0.39
CA LEU A 73 -19.25 -13.91 1.08
C LEU A 73 -19.95 -15.17 0.58
N ALA A 74 -21.27 -15.12 0.33
CA ALA A 74 -22.03 -16.25 -0.22
C ALA A 74 -21.56 -16.66 -1.63
N GLN A 75 -20.97 -15.74 -2.39
CA GLN A 75 -20.36 -16.00 -3.70
C GLN A 75 -18.89 -16.41 -3.60
N GLY A 76 -18.33 -16.53 -2.39
CA GLY A 76 -16.93 -16.89 -2.15
C GLY A 76 -15.94 -15.75 -2.42
N PHE A 77 -16.40 -14.51 -2.53
CA PHE A 77 -15.54 -13.35 -2.69
C PHE A 77 -15.11 -12.76 -1.33
N PRO A 78 -13.90 -12.18 -1.22
CA PRO A 78 -13.43 -11.62 0.05
C PRO A 78 -14.13 -10.32 0.41
N VAL A 79 -14.30 -10.12 1.72
CA VAL A 79 -14.43 -8.81 2.38
C VAL A 79 -13.17 -8.56 3.18
N THR A 80 -12.80 -7.28 3.35
CA THR A 80 -11.46 -6.93 3.86
C THR A 80 -11.58 -5.95 5.01
N GLU A 81 -10.88 -6.22 6.10
CA GLU A 81 -10.76 -5.27 7.22
C GLU A 81 -9.57 -4.33 6.95
N TYR A 82 -9.79 -3.04 7.15
CA TYR A 82 -8.77 -2.01 6.95
C TYR A 82 -8.51 -1.23 8.24
N THR A 83 -7.24 -0.96 8.50
CA THR A 83 -6.78 0.00 9.51
C THR A 83 -5.83 0.98 8.84
N VAL A 84 -6.17 2.26 8.83
CA VAL A 84 -5.46 3.34 8.14
C VAL A 84 -4.81 4.25 9.18
N GLY A 85 -3.49 4.32 9.17
CA GLY A 85 -2.72 5.31 9.92
C GLY A 85 -2.34 6.52 9.08
N GLY A 86 -1.46 7.37 9.62
CA GLY A 86 -0.94 8.52 8.89
C GLY A 86 -0.06 8.13 7.69
N ASP A 87 0.75 7.10 7.84
CA ASP A 87 1.77 6.66 6.88
C ASP A 87 1.71 5.16 6.55
N PHE A 88 0.62 4.48 6.93
CA PHE A 88 0.41 3.07 6.63
C PHE A 88 -1.07 2.71 6.43
N VAL A 89 -1.30 1.57 5.79
CA VAL A 89 -2.56 0.82 5.73
C VAL A 89 -2.25 -0.62 6.10
N TYR A 90 -2.97 -1.13 7.10
CA TYR A 90 -2.98 -2.52 7.48
C TYR A 90 -4.26 -3.16 6.94
N VAL A 91 -4.13 -4.33 6.31
CA VAL A 91 -5.23 -5.05 5.68
C VAL A 91 -5.29 -6.49 6.16
N GLY A 92 -6.50 -6.96 6.44
CA GLY A 92 -6.77 -8.34 6.84
C GLY A 92 -7.84 -8.99 5.95
N VAL A 93 -7.54 -10.17 5.42
CA VAL A 93 -8.48 -11.00 4.65
C VAL A 93 -8.55 -12.42 5.22
N SER A 94 -9.52 -13.22 4.77
CA SER A 94 -9.49 -14.67 5.02
C SER A 94 -8.32 -15.34 4.28
N TRP A 95 -7.77 -16.43 4.84
CA TRP A 95 -6.67 -17.17 4.22
C TRP A 95 -6.95 -17.64 2.78
N SER A 96 -8.21 -17.93 2.44
CA SER A 96 -8.61 -18.30 1.07
C SER A 96 -8.39 -17.18 0.04
N ALA A 97 -8.23 -15.93 0.49
CA ALA A 97 -7.96 -14.78 -0.36
C ALA A 97 -6.51 -14.26 -0.27
N ALA A 98 -5.64 -14.92 0.52
CA ALA A 98 -4.28 -14.47 0.77
C ALA A 98 -3.46 -14.30 -0.52
N ASP A 99 -3.43 -15.32 -1.39
CA ASP A 99 -2.65 -15.27 -2.65
C ASP A 99 -3.08 -14.13 -3.57
N ALA A 100 -4.40 -13.89 -3.66
CA ALA A 100 -4.94 -12.79 -4.43
C ALA A 100 -4.54 -11.43 -3.82
N LEU A 101 -4.63 -11.31 -2.49
CA LEU A 101 -4.24 -10.09 -1.79
C LEU A 101 -2.75 -9.80 -1.96
N VAL A 102 -1.88 -10.78 -1.74
CA VAL A 102 -0.42 -10.66 -1.91
C VAL A 102 -0.07 -10.15 -3.31
N THR A 103 -0.68 -10.74 -4.33
CA THR A 103 -0.46 -10.37 -5.73
C THR A 103 -0.87 -8.91 -5.98
N THR A 104 -2.11 -8.54 -5.63
CA THR A 104 -2.63 -7.18 -5.87
C THR A 104 -1.89 -6.13 -5.05
N VAL A 105 -1.60 -6.41 -3.78
CA VAL A 105 -0.83 -5.49 -2.92
C VAL A 105 0.58 -5.29 -3.47
N GLY A 106 1.26 -6.35 -3.94
CA GLY A 106 2.58 -6.23 -4.54
C GLY A 106 2.60 -5.30 -5.76
N GLU A 107 1.63 -5.45 -6.66
CA GLU A 107 1.49 -4.61 -7.86
C GLU A 107 1.16 -3.14 -7.53
N LEU A 108 0.22 -2.91 -6.63
CA LEU A 108 -0.19 -1.58 -6.22
C LEU A 108 0.91 -0.88 -5.40
N ALA A 109 1.56 -1.58 -4.48
CA ALA A 109 2.65 -1.01 -3.68
C ALA A 109 3.84 -0.62 -4.57
N TRP A 110 4.16 -1.43 -5.58
CA TRP A 110 5.14 -1.05 -6.60
C TRP A 110 4.75 0.24 -7.32
N THR A 111 3.49 0.32 -7.77
CA THR A 111 2.95 1.47 -8.52
C THR A 111 2.96 2.75 -7.68
N HIS A 112 2.53 2.65 -6.42
CA HIS A 112 2.43 3.76 -5.48
C HIS A 112 3.68 4.04 -4.67
N ARG A 113 4.77 3.27 -4.91
CA ARG A 113 6.08 3.44 -4.28
C ARG A 113 6.03 3.26 -2.76
N LEU A 114 5.26 2.27 -2.30
CA LEU A 114 5.10 1.91 -0.89
C LEU A 114 5.88 0.64 -0.56
N ALA A 115 6.25 0.49 0.72
CA ALA A 115 6.81 -0.74 1.26
C ALA A 115 5.70 -1.67 1.76
N VAL A 116 5.97 -2.97 1.75
CA VAL A 116 5.03 -4.02 2.16
C VAL A 116 5.70 -4.91 3.20
N ALA A 117 5.05 -5.15 4.33
CA ALA A 117 5.42 -6.18 5.29
C ALA A 117 4.33 -7.25 5.34
N TYR A 118 4.69 -8.49 5.02
CA TYR A 118 3.79 -9.65 5.07
C TYR A 118 3.73 -10.16 6.51
N VAL A 119 2.85 -9.55 7.33
CA VAL A 119 2.78 -9.78 8.79
C VAL A 119 2.48 -11.25 9.11
N SER A 120 1.64 -11.90 8.33
CA SER A 120 1.36 -13.33 8.48
C SER A 120 2.50 -14.26 8.04
N ASP A 121 3.47 -13.76 7.25
CA ASP A 121 4.63 -14.51 6.75
C ASP A 121 5.93 -14.05 7.43
N GLU A 122 5.94 -14.10 8.76
CA GLU A 122 7.10 -13.74 9.60
C GLU A 122 7.58 -12.28 9.44
N GLY A 123 6.75 -11.42 8.86
CA GLY A 123 7.05 -9.99 8.71
C GLY A 123 8.08 -9.69 7.61
N ALA A 124 8.21 -10.54 6.58
CA ALA A 124 9.07 -10.26 5.45
C ALA A 124 8.75 -8.89 4.82
N ILE A 125 9.76 -8.04 4.64
CA ILE A 125 9.61 -6.68 4.12
C ILE A 125 10.11 -6.60 2.68
N VAL A 126 9.27 -6.03 1.80
CA VAL A 126 9.62 -5.70 0.42
C VAL A 126 9.53 -4.18 0.25
N ARG A 127 10.59 -3.58 -0.28
CA ARG A 127 10.68 -2.14 -0.54
C ARG A 127 10.64 -1.84 -2.04
N PRO A 128 10.10 -0.68 -2.45
CA PRO A 128 10.13 -0.27 -3.85
C PRO A 128 11.58 0.05 -4.25
N PRO A 129 12.00 -0.19 -5.51
CA PRO A 129 13.39 -0.01 -5.94
C PRO A 129 13.80 1.45 -5.81
N GLU A 130 15.02 1.76 -5.41
CA GLU A 130 15.48 3.16 -5.33
C GLU A 130 15.31 3.88 -6.68
N GLN A 131 14.81 5.12 -6.67
CA GLN A 131 14.82 5.92 -7.90
C GLN A 131 16.29 6.12 -8.32
N PRO A 132 16.64 5.94 -9.61
CA PRO A 132 17.95 6.35 -10.08
C PRO A 132 18.10 7.82 -9.73
N VAL A 133 19.09 8.15 -8.91
CA VAL A 133 19.46 9.53 -8.65
C VAL A 133 19.73 10.13 -10.03
N GLN A 134 18.89 11.07 -10.48
CA GLN A 134 19.16 11.79 -11.72
C GLN A 134 20.45 12.59 -11.48
N SER A 135 21.59 12.01 -11.84
CA SER A 135 22.84 12.74 -11.94
C SER A 135 22.59 13.89 -12.89
N ALA A 136 22.60 15.11 -12.34
CA ALA A 136 22.53 16.33 -13.11
C ALA A 136 23.71 16.36 -14.08
N SER A 137 23.49 15.91 -15.30
CA SER A 137 24.38 16.12 -16.43
C SER A 137 23.52 16.57 -17.58
N SER A 138 23.22 17.86 -17.55
CA SER A 138 22.73 18.64 -18.68
C SER A 138 23.72 18.53 -19.82
N VAL A 139 23.53 17.56 -20.71
CA VAL A 139 24.10 17.62 -22.06
C VAL A 139 23.08 18.35 -22.91
N ARG A 140 23.23 19.67 -23.03
CA ARG A 140 22.62 20.39 -24.15
C ARG A 140 23.34 19.94 -25.41
N VAL A 141 22.64 19.20 -26.26
CA VAL A 141 23.13 18.89 -27.61
C VAL A 141 22.76 20.07 -28.49
N ASP A 142 23.68 21.02 -28.65
CA ASP A 142 23.55 22.06 -29.67
C ASP A 142 23.75 21.42 -31.05
N TYR A 143 22.66 21.27 -31.79
CA TYR A 143 22.71 20.85 -33.20
C TYR A 143 23.25 22.01 -34.05
N VAL A 144 24.53 21.95 -34.41
CA VAL A 144 25.08 22.77 -35.50
C VAL A 144 24.74 22.10 -36.83
N VAL A 145 23.78 22.66 -37.56
CA VAL A 145 23.54 22.30 -38.98
C VAL A 145 24.57 23.03 -39.83
N GLN A 146 25.59 22.32 -40.30
CA GLN A 146 26.42 22.78 -41.41
C GLN A 146 25.68 22.59 -42.73
N HIS A 147 25.16 23.67 -43.30
CA HIS A 147 24.79 23.68 -44.72
C HIS A 147 26.02 24.02 -45.55
N SER A 148 26.56 23.02 -46.25
CA SER A 148 27.52 23.20 -47.33
C SER A 148 26.85 22.96 -48.68
N MET A 149 26.97 23.98 -49.53
CA MET A 149 27.02 23.99 -51.00
C MET A 149 25.78 23.57 -51.80
N ARG A 150 25.24 24.53 -52.55
CA ARG A 150 25.55 24.61 -53.99
C ARG A 150 25.43 26.03 -54.53
#